data_AF-A0A7G8XD13-F1
#
_entry.id   AF-A0A7G8XD13-F1
#
_cell.length_a   1.000
_cell.length_b   1.000
_cell.length_c   1.000
_cell.angle_alpha   90.00
_cell.angle_beta   90.00
_cell.angle_gamma   90.00
#
_symmetry.space_group_name_H-M   'P 1'
#
loop_
_entity.id
_entity.type
_entity.pdbx_description
1 polymer ?
#
loop_
_entity_poly.entity_id
_entity_poly.type
_entity_poly.pdbx_seq_one_letter_code
_entity_poly.pdbx_strand_id
1 'polypeptide(L)'
;MKKQKEYENKLKNFDPESSMPETENHYSDEKFWGKMMKYGKLAGKTTVYYSLLLFYVAKSPEVPKSTKMIIVGALSYLIFPIDLIPDFIPVVGLVDDAGVIAAAVFKVISYIDEDIKNKAKVKMNTLLGFKFNDEEIDKRLL
;
A
#
# COMPACT_ATOMS: atom_id res chain seq x y z
N MET A 1 33.14 20.84 5.06
CA MET A 1 33.28 21.83 6.16
C MET A 1 32.55 23.16 5.93
N LYS A 2 32.72 23.88 4.80
CA LYS A 2 32.02 25.17 4.56
C LYS A 2 30.49 25.08 4.52
N LYS A 3 29.91 24.14 3.76
CA LYS A 3 28.45 23.94 3.68
C LYS A 3 27.82 23.61 5.04
N GLN A 4 28.48 22.80 5.86
CA GLN A 4 27.96 22.42 7.17
C GLN A 4 27.88 23.61 8.13
N LYS A 5 28.91 24.47 8.17
CA LYS A 5 28.86 25.72 8.95
C LYS A 5 27.79 26.69 8.45
N GLU A 6 27.52 26.71 7.15
CA GLU A 6 26.43 27.49 6.57
C GLU A 6 25.06 26.96 7.00
N TYR A 7 24.86 25.63 7.01
CA TYR A 7 23.65 25.00 7.52
C TYR A 7 23.45 25.25 9.02
N GLU A 8 24.49 25.09 9.83
CA GLU A 8 24.44 25.35 11.27
C GLU A 8 24.09 26.82 11.57
N ASN A 9 24.62 27.77 10.79
CA ASN A 9 24.25 29.18 10.90
C ASN A 9 22.83 29.47 10.43
N LYS A 10 22.36 28.80 9.36
CA LYS A 10 20.96 28.89 8.94
C LYS A 10 20.01 28.37 10.00
N LEU A 11 20.34 27.26 10.66
CA LEU A 11 19.52 26.66 11.72
C LEU A 11 19.51 27.52 13.00
N LYS A 12 20.66 28.08 13.40
CA LYS A 12 20.73 28.98 14.57
C LYS A 12 19.92 30.26 14.39
N ASN A 13 19.78 30.72 13.16
CA ASN A 13 19.04 31.93 12.82
C ASN A 13 17.68 31.61 12.16
N PHE A 14 17.24 30.35 12.20
CA PHE A 14 15.97 29.94 11.65
C PHE A 14 14.87 30.34 12.63
N ASP A 15 14.10 31.35 12.27
CA ASP A 15 12.85 31.69 12.93
C ASP A 15 11.71 30.92 12.21
N PRO A 16 11.10 29.92 12.87
CA PRO A 16 10.01 29.15 12.28
C PRO A 16 8.81 30.03 11.91
N GLU A 17 8.55 31.09 12.67
CA GLU A 17 7.37 31.93 12.52
C GLU A 17 7.51 32.87 11.31
N SER A 18 8.71 33.43 11.08
CA SER A 18 9.01 34.26 9.91
C SER A 18 9.20 33.48 8.60
N SER A 19 9.36 32.16 8.69
CA SER A 19 9.59 31.27 7.54
C SER A 19 8.35 30.43 7.18
N MET A 20 7.33 30.46 8.04
CA MET A 20 5.99 30.05 7.68
C MET A 20 5.44 31.12 6.72
N PRO A 21 5.11 30.77 5.46
CA PRO A 21 4.40 31.70 4.60
C PRO A 21 3.15 32.17 5.36
N GLU A 22 2.83 33.47 5.31
CA GLU A 22 1.56 34.03 5.80
C GLU A 22 0.42 33.27 5.14
N THR A 23 0.01 32.16 5.78
CA THR A 23 -0.92 31.20 5.23
C THR A 23 -2.25 31.46 5.86
N GLU A 24 -2.87 32.55 5.42
CA GLU A 24 -4.31 32.68 5.54
C GLU A 24 -4.97 31.43 4.91
N ASN A 25 -5.59 30.60 5.75
CA ASN A 25 -6.76 29.76 5.45
C ASN A 25 -6.62 28.51 4.54
N HIS A 26 -5.43 28.11 4.09
CA HIS A 26 -5.30 26.90 3.25
C HIS A 26 -5.25 25.57 4.01
N TYR A 27 -4.68 25.55 5.22
CA TYR A 27 -4.67 24.39 6.11
C TYR A 27 -5.80 24.53 7.14
N SER A 28 -6.68 23.53 7.21
CA SER A 28 -7.64 23.38 8.31
C SER A 28 -7.63 21.94 8.77
N ASP A 29 -7.84 21.72 10.07
CA ASP A 29 -7.90 20.38 10.65
C ASP A 29 -8.99 19.53 9.96
N GLU A 30 -10.11 20.14 9.59
CA GLU A 30 -11.17 19.47 8.81
C GLU A 30 -10.67 18.95 7.46
N LYS A 31 -9.91 19.75 6.72
CA LYS A 31 -9.31 19.33 5.44
C LYS A 31 -8.28 18.22 5.64
N PHE A 32 -7.49 18.30 6.72
CA PHE A 32 -6.53 17.26 7.07
C PHE A 32 -7.23 15.94 7.37
N TRP A 33 -8.18 15.92 8.31
CA TRP A 33 -8.94 14.72 8.67
C TRP A 33 -9.70 14.14 7.47
N GLY A 34 -10.27 15.01 6.62
CA GLY A 34 -10.92 14.60 5.38
C GLY A 34 -9.97 13.86 4.43
N LYS A 35 -8.75 14.37 4.24
CA LYS A 35 -7.71 13.71 3.43
C LYS A 35 -7.24 12.40 4.06
N MET A 36 -6.93 12.41 5.35
CA MET A 36 -6.45 11.22 6.07
C MET A 36 -7.46 10.08 5.99
N MET A 37 -8.73 10.35 6.27
CA MET A 37 -9.78 9.33 6.17
C MET A 37 -10.00 8.86 4.73
N LYS A 38 -9.88 9.75 3.74
CA LYS A 38 -9.96 9.38 2.32
C LYS A 38 -8.83 8.41 1.94
N TYR A 39 -7.59 8.74 2.27
CA TYR A 39 -6.44 7.90 1.93
C TYR A 39 -6.41 6.60 2.74
N GLY A 40 -6.78 6.63 4.02
CA GLY A 40 -6.91 5.41 4.84
C GLY A 40 -7.97 4.45 4.29
N LYS A 41 -9.14 4.96 3.91
CA LYS A 41 -10.20 4.15 3.24
C LYS A 41 -9.72 3.59 1.91
N LEU A 42 -9.02 4.39 1.11
CA LEU A 42 -8.48 3.96 -0.18
C LEU A 42 -7.43 2.85 0.02
N ALA A 43 -6.45 3.07 0.89
CA ALA A 43 -5.40 2.10 1.19
C ALA A 43 -5.99 0.78 1.70
N GLY A 44 -6.92 0.84 2.66
CA GLY A 44 -7.58 -0.36 3.18
C GLY A 44 -8.34 -1.12 2.09
N LYS A 45 -9.09 -0.42 1.22
CA LYS A 45 -9.78 -1.04 0.09
C LYS A 45 -8.81 -1.69 -0.90
N THR A 46 -7.74 -0.99 -1.27
CA THR A 46 -6.71 -1.49 -2.19
C THR A 46 -6.04 -2.74 -1.61
N THR A 47 -5.59 -2.69 -0.36
CA THR A 47 -4.92 -3.83 0.29
C THR A 47 -5.84 -5.05 0.35
N VAL A 48 -7.10 -4.90 0.73
CA VAL A 48 -8.07 -6.01 0.76
C VAL A 48 -8.30 -6.55 -0.66
N TYR A 49 -8.53 -5.69 -1.64
CA TYR A 49 -8.77 -6.11 -3.02
C TYR A 49 -7.57 -6.84 -3.62
N TYR A 50 -6.35 -6.32 -3.45
CA TYR A 50 -5.13 -6.96 -3.91
C TYR A 50 -4.88 -8.30 -3.22
N SER A 51 -5.18 -8.41 -1.92
CA SER A 51 -5.12 -9.67 -1.20
C SER A 51 -6.09 -10.71 -1.75
N LEU A 52 -7.29 -10.28 -2.16
CA LEU A 52 -8.26 -11.16 -2.83
C LEU A 52 -7.78 -11.60 -4.22
N LEU A 53 -7.19 -10.70 -5.01
CA LEU A 53 -6.59 -11.05 -6.30
C LEU A 53 -5.54 -12.14 -6.12
N LEU A 54 -4.58 -11.92 -5.21
CA LEU A 54 -3.54 -12.90 -4.86
C LEU A 54 -4.15 -14.24 -4.42
N PHE A 55 -5.14 -14.21 -3.54
CA PHE A 55 -5.83 -15.41 -3.08
C PHE A 55 -6.45 -16.23 -4.22
N TYR A 56 -7.10 -15.57 -5.18
CA TYR A 56 -7.71 -16.27 -6.31
C TYR A 56 -6.68 -16.74 -7.35
N VAL A 57 -5.61 -15.97 -7.59
CA VAL A 57 -4.47 -16.41 -8.41
C VAL A 57 -3.85 -17.67 -7.81
N ALA A 58 -3.61 -17.72 -6.50
CA ALA A 58 -3.02 -18.88 -5.85
C ALA A 58 -3.86 -20.17 -5.99
N LYS A 59 -5.18 -20.03 -6.17
CA LYS A 59 -6.11 -21.14 -6.41
C LYS A 59 -6.16 -21.60 -7.86
N SER A 60 -5.70 -20.80 -8.81
CA SER A 60 -5.70 -21.18 -10.22
C SER A 60 -4.74 -22.37 -10.47
N PRO A 61 -5.17 -23.43 -11.18
CA PRO A 61 -4.32 -24.58 -11.50
C PRO A 61 -3.17 -24.22 -12.44
N GLU A 62 -3.32 -23.15 -13.24
CA GLU A 62 -2.35 -22.73 -14.27
C GLU A 62 -1.13 -22.02 -13.67
N VAL A 63 -1.21 -21.60 -12.41
CA VAL A 63 -0.14 -20.86 -11.73
C VAL A 63 0.93 -21.84 -11.22
N PRO A 64 2.22 -21.65 -11.58
CA PRO A 64 3.31 -22.49 -11.09
C PRO A 64 3.42 -22.50 -9.57
N LYS A 65 3.87 -23.63 -9.00
CA LYS A 65 4.02 -23.78 -7.54
C LYS A 65 4.95 -22.72 -6.92
N SER A 66 6.04 -22.37 -7.60
CA SER A 66 6.96 -21.30 -7.15
C SER A 66 6.25 -19.95 -7.04
N THR A 67 5.40 -19.60 -8.00
CA THR A 67 4.59 -18.38 -7.95
C THR A 67 3.59 -18.41 -6.81
N LYS A 68 2.94 -19.56 -6.57
CA LYS A 68 2.04 -19.73 -5.42
C LYS A 68 2.76 -19.54 -4.08
N MET A 69 4.01 -19.96 -3.96
CA MET A 69 4.80 -19.74 -2.74
C MET A 69 5.05 -18.26 -2.47
N ILE A 70 5.31 -17.45 -3.49
CA ILE A 70 5.45 -15.99 -3.36
C ILE A 70 4.14 -15.39 -2.82
N ILE A 71 3.01 -15.80 -3.40
CA ILE A 71 1.69 -15.34 -2.97
C ILE A 71 1.42 -15.72 -1.51
N VAL A 72 1.66 -16.98 -1.15
CA VAL A 72 1.48 -17.47 0.23
C VAL A 72 2.36 -16.68 1.20
N GLY A 73 3.62 -16.41 0.85
CA GLY A 73 4.51 -15.57 1.66
C GLY A 73 3.94 -14.17 1.89
N ALA A 74 3.50 -13.50 0.82
CA ALA A 74 2.91 -12.15 0.92
C ALA A 74 1.60 -12.12 1.74
N LEU A 75 0.71 -13.09 1.55
CA LEU A 75 -0.54 -13.19 2.32
C LEU A 75 -0.30 -13.58 3.78
N SER A 76 0.70 -14.43 4.06
CA SER A 76 1.06 -14.80 5.43
C SER A 76 1.61 -13.61 6.20
N TYR A 77 2.39 -12.76 5.52
CA TYR A 77 2.89 -11.50 6.08
C TYR A 77 1.75 -10.54 6.49
N LEU A 78 0.65 -10.51 5.73
CA LEU A 78 -0.55 -9.71 6.08
C LEU A 78 -1.32 -10.25 7.29
N ILE A 79 -1.37 -11.58 7.48
CA ILE A 79 -2.14 -12.24 8.55
C ILE A 79 -1.33 -12.31 9.85
N PHE A 80 -0.03 -12.55 9.76
CA PHE A 80 0.89 -12.69 10.88
C PHE A 80 1.99 -11.64 10.79
N PRO A 81 1.78 -10.41 11.28
CA PRO A 81 2.74 -9.32 11.11
C PRO A 81 4.06 -9.47 11.89
N ILE A 82 4.40 -10.64 12.47
CA ILE A 82 5.56 -10.79 13.35
C ILE A 82 6.40 -12.10 13.19
N ASP A 83 5.89 -13.24 12.71
CA ASP A 83 6.54 -14.54 13.04
C ASP A 83 7.18 -15.37 11.89
N LEU A 84 7.47 -14.79 10.72
CA LEU A 84 7.93 -15.58 9.55
C LEU A 84 9.16 -15.05 8.80
N ILE A 85 9.87 -14.06 9.36
CA ILE A 85 11.16 -13.62 8.81
C ILE A 85 12.26 -14.13 9.74
N PRO A 86 12.95 -15.21 9.38
CA PRO A 86 14.19 -15.57 10.05
C PRO A 86 15.22 -14.44 9.91
N ASP A 87 16.05 -14.25 10.94
CA ASP A 87 17.06 -13.17 11.06
C ASP A 87 18.13 -13.09 9.95
N PHE A 88 18.04 -13.90 8.88
CA PHE A 88 19.01 -14.00 7.80
C PHE A 88 18.62 -13.29 6.49
N ILE A 89 17.54 -12.50 6.45
CA ILE A 89 17.21 -11.66 5.28
C ILE A 89 17.51 -10.17 5.56
N PRO A 90 18.73 -9.68 5.30
CA PRO A 90 19.17 -8.32 5.63
C PRO A 90 18.54 -7.18 4.78
N VAL A 91 17.45 -7.44 4.04
CA VAL A 91 16.84 -6.51 3.07
C VAL A 91 15.41 -6.10 3.41
N VAL A 92 14.75 -6.73 4.39
CA VAL A 92 13.28 -6.62 4.57
C VAL A 92 12.82 -5.42 5.41
N GLY A 93 13.73 -4.69 6.05
CA GLY A 93 13.41 -3.60 7.00
C GLY A 93 12.77 -2.33 6.43
N LEU A 94 12.23 -2.33 5.20
CA LEU A 94 11.72 -1.14 4.51
C LEU A 94 10.37 -1.30 3.79
N VAL A 95 9.69 -2.46 3.88
CA VAL A 95 8.46 -2.67 3.12
C VAL A 95 7.23 -2.58 4.02
N ASP A 96 6.53 -1.45 3.91
CA ASP A 96 5.16 -1.26 4.40
C ASP A 96 4.24 -2.41 3.93
N ASP A 97 3.30 -2.88 4.77
CA ASP A 97 2.47 -4.08 4.50
C ASP A 97 1.67 -3.99 3.19
N ALA A 98 1.20 -2.78 2.85
CA ALA A 98 0.55 -2.52 1.57
C ALA A 98 1.51 -2.61 0.38
N GLY A 99 2.78 -2.25 0.59
CA GLY A 99 3.86 -2.36 -0.39
C GLY A 99 4.20 -3.81 -0.73
N VAL A 100 4.25 -4.71 0.27
CA VAL A 100 4.48 -6.15 0.04
C VAL A 100 3.38 -6.75 -0.83
N ILE A 101 2.12 -6.46 -0.47
CA ILE A 101 0.95 -6.94 -1.22
C ILE A 101 0.94 -6.39 -2.65
N ALA A 102 1.21 -5.10 -2.83
CA ALA A 102 1.28 -4.49 -4.16
C ALA A 102 2.39 -5.11 -5.02
N ALA A 103 3.59 -5.32 -4.46
CA ALA A 103 4.70 -5.94 -5.16
C ALA A 103 4.39 -7.39 -5.57
N ALA A 104 3.73 -8.15 -4.69
CA ALA A 104 3.29 -9.51 -5.00
C ALA A 104 2.26 -9.52 -6.14
N VAL A 105 1.28 -8.60 -6.15
CA VAL A 105 0.32 -8.46 -7.24
C VAL A 105 1.03 -8.16 -8.56
N PHE A 106 1.95 -7.19 -8.56
CA PHE A 106 2.71 -6.85 -9.77
C PHE A 106 3.51 -8.05 -10.30
N LYS A 107 4.10 -8.85 -9.41
CA LYS A 107 4.85 -10.05 -9.79
C LYS A 107 3.99 -11.12 -10.49
N VAL A 108 2.69 -11.17 -10.19
CA VAL A 108 1.76 -12.18 -10.70
C VAL A 108 0.70 -11.61 -11.64
N ILE A 109 0.85 -10.35 -12.08
CA ILE A 109 -0.17 -9.62 -12.83
C ILE A 109 -0.55 -10.32 -14.14
N SER A 110 0.39 -11.03 -14.77
CA SER A 110 0.13 -11.82 -15.98
C SER A 110 -0.87 -12.96 -15.78
N TYR A 111 -1.13 -13.36 -14.54
CA TYR A 111 -2.12 -14.37 -14.17
C TYR A 111 -3.44 -13.77 -13.71
N ILE A 112 -3.59 -12.44 -13.68
CA ILE A 112 -4.81 -11.77 -13.25
C ILE A 112 -5.68 -11.48 -14.47
N ASP A 113 -6.59 -12.41 -14.75
CA ASP A 113 -7.60 -12.27 -15.79
C ASP A 113 -8.91 -11.65 -15.25
N GLU A 114 -9.87 -11.46 -16.14
CA GLU A 114 -11.19 -10.92 -15.79
C GLU A 114 -11.98 -11.84 -14.84
N ASP A 115 -11.79 -13.16 -14.90
CA ASP A 115 -12.46 -14.10 -13.98
C ASP A 115 -11.94 -13.93 -12.54
N ILE A 116 -10.63 -13.80 -12.36
CA ILE A 116 -10.00 -13.54 -11.06
C ILE A 116 -10.43 -12.17 -10.51
N LYS A 117 -10.43 -11.14 -11.35
CA LYS A 117 -10.93 -9.80 -10.96
C LYS A 117 -12.39 -9.88 -10.51
N ASN A 118 -13.24 -10.58 -11.26
CA ASN A 118 -14.66 -10.74 -10.91
C ASN A 118 -14.85 -11.48 -9.58
N LYS A 119 -14.12 -12.57 -9.35
CA LYS A 119 -14.13 -13.30 -8.07
C LYS A 119 -13.73 -12.40 -6.90
N ALA A 120 -12.67 -11.61 -7.06
CA ALA A 120 -12.23 -10.64 -6.06
C ALA A 120 -13.28 -9.55 -5.80
N LYS A 121 -13.87 -8.97 -6.85
CA LYS A 121 -14.92 -7.93 -6.76
C LYS A 121 -16.17 -8.45 -6.03
N VAL A 122 -16.65 -9.64 -6.40
CA VAL A 122 -17.82 -10.27 -5.75
C VAL A 122 -17.55 -10.51 -4.27
N LYS A 123 -16.36 -11.03 -3.93
CA LYS A 123 -16.00 -11.25 -2.53
C LYS A 123 -15.87 -9.93 -1.77
N MET A 124 -15.28 -8.91 -2.37
CA MET A 124 -15.16 -7.57 -1.79
C MET A 124 -16.52 -6.94 -1.50
N ASN A 125 -17.46 -7.01 -2.45
CA ASN A 125 -18.85 -6.55 -2.26
C ASN A 125 -19.53 -7.26 -1.09
N THR A 126 -19.30 -8.56 -0.97
CA THR A 126 -19.84 -9.39 0.12
C THR A 126 -19.26 -8.97 1.48
N LEU A 127 -17.96 -8.68 1.55
CA LEU A 127 -17.30 -8.26 2.80
C LEU A 127 -17.70 -6.84 3.23
N LEU A 128 -17.85 -5.92 2.27
CA LEU A 128 -18.13 -4.52 2.55
C LEU A 128 -19.62 -4.21 2.72
N GLY A 129 -20.52 -5.08 2.24
CA GLY A 129 -21.96 -4.84 2.25
C GLY A 129 -22.42 -3.74 1.29
N PHE A 130 -21.56 -3.28 0.38
CA PHE A 130 -21.88 -2.31 -0.66
C PHE A 130 -21.09 -2.60 -1.95
N LYS A 131 -21.53 -2.01 -3.07
CA LYS A 131 -20.85 -2.15 -4.36
C LYS A 131 -19.51 -1.42 -4.32
N PHE A 132 -18.44 -2.18 -4.33
CA PHE A 132 -17.08 -1.72 -4.54
C PHE A 132 -16.92 -1.25 -5.99
N ASN A 133 -16.36 -0.05 -6.16
CA ASN A 133 -15.91 0.45 -7.46
C ASN A 133 -14.40 0.24 -7.55
N ASP A 134 -14.02 -0.73 -8.35
CA ASP A 134 -12.64 -1.13 -8.61
C ASP A 134 -11.97 -0.30 -9.71
N GLU A 135 -12.69 0.50 -10.50
CA GLU A 135 -12.13 1.19 -11.67
C GLU A 135 -10.92 2.08 -11.34
N GLU A 136 -10.97 2.79 -10.20
CA GLU A 136 -9.84 3.63 -9.77
C GLU A 136 -8.62 2.78 -9.40
N ILE A 137 -8.83 1.58 -8.87
CA ILE A 137 -7.77 0.68 -8.40
C ILE A 137 -7.23 -0.15 -9.56
N ASP A 138 -8.09 -0.69 -10.43
CA ASP A 138 -7.72 -1.41 -11.63
C ASP A 138 -6.93 -0.52 -12.60
N LYS A 139 -7.25 0.79 -12.69
CA LYS A 139 -6.44 1.76 -13.45
C LYS A 139 -5.00 1.92 -12.96
N ARG A 140 -4.72 1.57 -11.70
CA ARG A 140 -3.36 1.62 -11.12
C ARG A 140 -2.59 0.32 -11.32
N LEU A 141 -3.26 -0.74 -11.78
CA LEU A 141 -2.64 -2.02 -12.12
C LEU A 141 -2.10 -2.03 -13.57
N LEU A 142 -2.58 -1.13 -14.43
CA LEU A 142 -2.14 -0.91 -15.81
C LEU A 142 -1.13 0.25 -15.90
#